data_AF-A0A241XRP2-F1
#
_entry.id   AF-A0A241XRP2-F1
#
_cell.length_a   1.000
_cell.length_b   1.000
_cell.length_c   1.000
_cell.angle_alpha   90.00
_cell.angle_beta   90.00
_cell.angle_gamma   90.00
#
_symmetry.space_group_name_H-M   'P 1'
#
loop_
_entity.id
_entity.type
_entity.pdbx_description
1 polymer ?
#
loop_
_entity_poly.entity_id
_entity_poly.type
_entity_poly.pdbx_seq_one_letter_code
_entity_poly.pdbx_strand_id
1 'polypeptide(L)'
;MDLFKQASWLFCQFPINRYLMSNAHGRQDGAEKAMRHIELCSFYVAAVKGLNSTEMAIRLHEDEFRAVHDKTQELTDYLDEAIGFPLDSRPDYETLAPLFFEKFHALALEALRVTTSQAAPATAGDASYSTQFEMTE
;
A
#
# COMPACT_ATOMS: atom_id res chain seq x y z
N MET A 1 14.91 4.31 0.66
CA MET A 1 13.88 4.29 -0.40
C MET A 1 13.15 2.97 -0.27
N ASP A 2 11.87 3.00 0.09
CA ASP A 2 11.05 1.79 0.17
C ASP A 2 10.53 1.47 -1.24
N LEU A 3 11.15 0.47 -1.87
CA LEU A 3 10.81 0.05 -3.24
C LEU A 3 9.39 -0.50 -3.33
N PHE A 4 8.92 -1.17 -2.28
CA PHE A 4 7.58 -1.72 -2.26
C PHE A 4 6.56 -0.59 -2.24
N LYS A 5 6.73 0.37 -1.32
CA LYS A 5 5.87 1.56 -1.25
C LYS A 5 5.87 2.35 -2.55
N GLN A 6 7.02 2.55 -3.19
CA GLN A 6 7.10 3.26 -4.47
C GLN A 6 6.37 2.51 -5.59
N ALA A 7 6.54 1.19 -5.67
CA ALA A 7 5.83 0.37 -6.66
C ALA A 7 4.32 0.35 -6.41
N SER A 8 3.89 0.23 -5.15
CA SER A 8 2.49 0.33 -4.75
C SER A 8 1.90 1.68 -5.13
N TRP A 9 2.62 2.79 -4.92
CA TRP A 9 2.15 4.11 -5.32
C TRP A 9 1.88 4.17 -6.82
N LEU A 10 2.84 3.75 -7.65
CA LEU A 10 2.71 3.76 -9.11
C LEU A 10 1.52 2.91 -9.60
N PHE A 11 1.30 1.74 -9.00
CA PHE A 11 0.17 0.88 -9.33
C PHE A 11 -1.17 1.51 -8.88
N CYS A 12 -1.21 2.05 -7.67
CA CYS A 12 -2.44 2.52 -7.04
C CYS A 12 -2.92 3.89 -7.54
N GLN A 13 -2.15 4.64 -8.33
CA GLN A 13 -2.55 6.00 -8.75
C GLN A 13 -3.91 6.02 -9.45
N PHE A 14 -4.13 5.14 -10.44
CA PHE A 14 -5.40 5.08 -11.16
C PHE A 14 -6.58 4.71 -10.25
N PRO A 15 -6.56 3.59 -9.50
CA PRO A 15 -7.69 3.21 -8.66
C PRO A 15 -7.96 4.21 -7.54
N ILE A 16 -6.93 4.82 -6.95
CA ILE A 16 -7.11 5.88 -5.93
C ILE A 16 -7.81 7.10 -6.52
N ASN A 17 -7.35 7.60 -7.67
CA ASN A 17 -8.00 8.76 -8.29
C ASN A 17 -9.46 8.48 -8.64
N ARG A 18 -9.75 7.31 -9.20
CA ARG A 18 -11.13 6.89 -9.51
C ARG A 18 -12.00 6.75 -8.27
N TYR A 19 -11.42 6.23 -7.18
CA TYR A 19 -12.10 6.13 -5.89
C TYR A 19 -12.43 7.52 -5.32
N LEU A 20 -11.48 8.46 -5.33
CA LEU A 20 -11.71 9.82 -4.85
C LEU A 20 -12.75 10.54 -5.71
N MET A 21 -12.69 10.39 -7.04
CA MET A 21 -13.68 10.96 -7.95
C MET A 21 -15.08 10.39 -7.71
N SER A 22 -15.23 9.10 -7.39
CA SER A 22 -16.54 8.51 -7.13
C SER A 22 -17.17 9.01 -5.83
N ASN A 23 -16.37 9.49 -4.87
CA ASN A 23 -16.84 10.14 -3.64
C ASN A 23 -17.14 11.64 -3.81
N ALA A 24 -16.76 12.26 -4.92
CA ALA A 24 -16.95 13.69 -5.13
C ALA A 24 -18.44 14.08 -5.19
N HIS A 25 -18.73 15.27 -4.65
CA HIS A 25 -20.05 15.87 -4.69
C HIS A 25 -20.60 15.93 -6.13
N GLY A 26 -21.86 15.52 -6.32
CA GLY A 26 -22.53 15.48 -7.63
C GLY A 26 -22.23 14.24 -8.49
N ARG A 27 -21.30 13.36 -8.08
CA ARG A 27 -21.07 12.06 -8.73
C ARG A 27 -21.57 10.90 -7.89
N GLN A 28 -21.07 10.77 -6.65
CA GLN A 28 -21.51 9.77 -5.66
C GLN A 28 -21.79 8.37 -6.24
N ASP A 29 -20.80 7.83 -6.97
CA ASP A 29 -20.92 6.52 -7.60
C ASP A 29 -20.50 5.41 -6.62
N GLY A 30 -21.49 4.88 -5.90
CA GLY A 30 -21.28 3.83 -4.90
C GLY A 30 -20.73 2.53 -5.48
N ALA A 31 -21.10 2.17 -6.72
CA ALA A 31 -20.62 0.95 -7.36
C ALA A 31 -19.14 1.07 -7.70
N GLU A 32 -18.73 2.21 -8.27
CA GLU A 32 -17.32 2.48 -8.55
C GLU A 32 -16.50 2.57 -7.26
N LYS A 33 -17.03 3.20 -6.19
CA LYS A 33 -16.39 3.25 -4.86
C LYS A 33 -16.07 1.84 -4.36
N ALA A 34 -17.07 0.96 -4.30
CA ALA A 34 -16.88 -0.41 -3.84
C ALA A 34 -15.89 -1.18 -4.71
N MET A 35 -16.01 -1.06 -6.03
CA MET A 35 -15.13 -1.74 -6.99
C MET A 35 -13.66 -1.33 -6.82
N ARG A 36 -13.38 -0.03 -6.69
CA ARG A 36 -12.00 0.47 -6.52
C ARG A 36 -11.44 0.09 -5.15
N HIS A 37 -12.26 0.06 -4.09
CA HIS A 37 -11.82 -0.41 -2.77
C HIS A 37 -11.43 -1.89 -2.80
N ILE A 38 -12.26 -2.74 -3.40
CA ILE A 38 -11.97 -4.17 -3.58
C ILE A 38 -10.67 -4.37 -4.37
N GLU A 39 -10.45 -3.61 -5.45
CA GLU A 39 -9.22 -3.67 -6.24
C GLU A 39 -7.99 -3.32 -5.42
N LEU A 40 -8.04 -2.25 -4.62
CA LEU A 40 -6.94 -1.83 -3.75
C LEU A 40 -6.65 -2.88 -2.67
N CYS A 41 -7.66 -3.40 -1.99
CA CYS A 41 -7.48 -4.45 -0.98
C CYS A 41 -6.88 -5.73 -1.58
N SER A 42 -7.41 -6.15 -2.73
CA SER A 42 -6.95 -7.35 -3.44
C SER A 42 -5.50 -7.21 -3.89
N PHE A 43 -5.08 -6.01 -4.31
CA PHE A 43 -3.69 -5.72 -4.67
C PHE A 43 -2.74 -5.96 -3.49
N TYR A 44 -3.02 -5.42 -2.30
CA TYR A 44 -2.12 -5.58 -1.16
C TYR A 44 -1.97 -7.03 -0.73
N VAL A 45 -3.09 -7.77 -0.69
CA VAL A 45 -3.05 -9.20 -0.38
C VAL A 45 -2.25 -9.96 -1.44
N ALA A 46 -2.51 -9.73 -2.73
CA ALA A 46 -1.77 -10.39 -3.82
C ALA A 46 -0.27 -10.08 -3.75
N ALA A 47 0.09 -8.82 -3.53
CA ALA A 47 1.48 -8.39 -3.49
C ALA A 47 2.24 -8.99 -2.30
N VAL A 48 1.63 -9.04 -1.11
CA VAL A 48 2.26 -9.61 0.10
C VAL A 48 2.31 -11.14 0.06
N LYS A 49 1.31 -11.79 -0.56
CA LYS A 49 1.25 -13.25 -0.68
C LYS A 49 2.00 -13.79 -1.92
N GLY A 50 2.55 -12.91 -2.76
CA GLY A 50 3.30 -13.30 -3.96
C GLY A 50 2.42 -13.90 -5.06
N LEU A 51 1.19 -13.40 -5.22
CA LEU A 51 0.27 -13.84 -6.26
C LEU A 51 0.47 -13.04 -7.55
N ASN A 52 0.27 -13.70 -8.69
CA ASN A 52 0.35 -13.06 -10.01
C ASN A 52 -0.99 -12.45 -10.47
N SER A 53 -2.02 -12.49 -9.64
CA SER A 53 -3.36 -11.98 -9.95
C SER A 53 -4.06 -11.48 -8.68
N THR A 54 -4.67 -10.29 -8.76
CA THR A 54 -5.49 -9.73 -7.68
C THR A 54 -6.79 -10.51 -7.50
N GLU A 55 -7.34 -11.13 -8.54
CA GLU A 55 -8.55 -11.97 -8.42
C GLU A 55 -8.33 -13.21 -7.54
N MET A 56 -7.09 -13.71 -7.49
CA MET A 56 -6.75 -14.86 -6.66
C MET A 56 -6.70 -14.49 -5.17
N ALA A 57 -6.50 -13.22 -4.83
CA ALA A 57 -6.40 -12.78 -3.44
C ALA A 57 -7.67 -13.13 -2.64
N ILE A 58 -8.84 -12.79 -3.17
CA ILE A 58 -10.12 -13.07 -2.49
C ILE A 58 -10.37 -14.59 -2.40
N ARG A 59 -10.06 -15.35 -3.46
CA ARG A 59 -10.33 -16.79 -3.53
C ARG A 59 -9.41 -17.63 -2.64
N LEU A 60 -8.15 -17.23 -2.49
CA LEU A 60 -7.12 -18.01 -1.80
C LEU A 60 -6.76 -17.47 -0.41
N HIS A 61 -7.03 -16.19 -0.17
CA HIS A 61 -6.64 -15.45 1.04
C HIS A 61 -7.80 -14.57 1.53
N GLU A 62 -8.98 -15.19 1.67
CA GLU A 62 -10.21 -14.50 2.07
C GLU A 62 -10.08 -13.80 3.43
N ASP A 63 -9.42 -14.44 4.40
CA ASP A 63 -9.23 -13.89 5.75
C ASP A 63 -8.34 -12.64 5.72
N GLU A 64 -7.23 -12.67 4.98
CA GLU A 64 -6.38 -11.50 4.81
C GLU A 64 -7.06 -10.40 4.01
N PHE A 65 -7.84 -10.75 2.99
CA PHE A 65 -8.65 -9.79 2.25
C PHE A 65 -9.65 -9.08 3.16
N ARG A 66 -10.40 -9.83 3.99
CA ARG A 66 -11.32 -9.26 4.97
C ARG A 66 -10.59 -8.37 5.96
N ALA A 67 -9.44 -8.81 6.49
CA ALA A 67 -8.65 -8.01 7.41
C ALA A 67 -8.23 -6.66 6.80
N VAL A 68 -7.73 -6.65 5.56
CA VAL A 68 -7.35 -5.40 4.86
C VAL A 68 -8.58 -4.55 4.57
N HIS A 69 -9.65 -5.17 4.07
CA HIS A 69 -10.90 -4.48 3.75
C HIS A 69 -11.47 -3.77 4.98
N ASP A 70 -11.66 -4.50 6.08
CA ASP A 70 -12.25 -3.97 7.31
C ASP A 70 -11.36 -2.91 7.95
N LYS A 71 -10.03 -3.11 7.95
CA LYS A 71 -9.10 -2.13 8.52
C LYS A 71 -9.06 -0.84 7.70
N THR A 72 -9.13 -0.94 6.38
CA THR A 72 -9.12 0.24 5.50
C THR A 72 -10.45 0.98 5.47
N GLN A 73 -11.53 0.40 6.02
CA GLN A 73 -12.80 1.11 6.21
C GLN A 73 -12.66 2.34 7.12
N GLU A 74 -11.71 2.30 8.08
CA GLU A 74 -11.37 3.43 8.95
C GLU A 74 -11.02 4.71 8.16
N LEU A 75 -10.44 4.56 6.96
CA LEU A 75 -10.15 5.68 6.05
C LEU A 75 -11.36 6.01 5.17
N THR A 76 -12.05 5.00 4.64
CA THR A 76 -13.06 5.20 3.59
C THR A 76 -14.42 5.68 4.08
N ASP A 77 -14.71 5.47 5.36
CA ASP A 77 -15.95 5.91 6.00
C ASP A 77 -15.86 7.37 6.46
N TYR A 78 -14.64 7.88 6.69
CA TYR A 78 -14.37 9.21 7.25
C TYR A 78 -13.33 9.97 6.42
N LEU A 79 -13.47 10.02 5.09
CA LEU A 79 -12.47 10.65 4.20
C LEU A 79 -12.24 12.14 4.51
N ASP A 80 -13.29 12.84 4.91
CA ASP A 80 -13.24 14.24 5.33
C ASP A 80 -12.40 14.41 6.60
N GLU A 81 -12.60 13.57 7.62
CA GLU A 81 -11.80 13.61 8.85
C GLU A 81 -10.38 13.07 8.65
N ALA A 82 -10.23 12.03 7.84
CA ALA A 82 -8.98 11.31 7.68
C ALA A 82 -7.99 12.03 6.76
N ILE A 83 -8.44 12.64 5.66
CA ILE A 83 -7.57 13.31 4.68
C ILE A 83 -8.05 14.71 4.28
N GLY A 84 -9.10 15.25 4.92
CA GLY A 84 -9.64 16.57 4.56
C GLY A 84 -10.41 16.56 3.24
N PHE A 85 -11.01 15.43 2.85
CA PHE A 85 -11.79 15.35 1.62
C PHE A 85 -12.99 16.31 1.66
N PRO A 86 -13.17 17.20 0.66
CA PRO A 86 -14.28 18.15 0.68
C PRO A 86 -15.61 17.50 0.33
N LEU A 87 -16.64 17.73 1.16
CA LEU A 87 -17.98 17.16 0.99
C LEU A 87 -18.88 17.95 0.04
N ASP A 88 -18.60 19.25 -0.13
CA ASP A 88 -19.46 20.23 -0.81
C ASP A 88 -18.73 21.03 -1.90
N SER A 89 -17.43 20.79 -2.09
CA SER A 89 -16.60 21.50 -3.07
C SER A 89 -15.76 20.52 -3.90
N ARG A 90 -15.14 21.05 -4.96
CA ARG A 90 -14.32 20.25 -5.87
C ARG A 90 -13.05 19.76 -5.14
N PRO A 91 -12.80 18.44 -5.08
CA PRO A 91 -11.58 17.91 -4.47
C PRO A 91 -10.31 18.28 -5.26
N ASP A 92 -9.24 18.59 -4.53
CA ASP A 92 -7.89 18.67 -5.08
C ASP A 92 -7.25 17.27 -5.09
N TYR A 93 -7.35 16.57 -6.21
CA TYR A 93 -6.86 15.20 -6.34
C TYR A 93 -5.33 15.11 -6.31
N GLU A 94 -4.60 16.16 -6.70
CA GLU A 94 -3.13 16.15 -6.67
C GLU A 94 -2.62 16.11 -5.23
N THR A 95 -3.31 16.81 -4.33
CA THR A 95 -3.02 16.80 -2.89
C THR A 95 -3.62 15.58 -2.19
N LEU A 96 -4.87 15.20 -2.50
CA LEU A 96 -5.59 14.16 -1.78
C LEU A 96 -5.14 12.74 -2.13
N ALA A 97 -4.75 12.47 -3.38
CA ALA A 97 -4.34 11.11 -3.78
C ALA A 97 -3.10 10.60 -3.02
N PRO A 98 -2.02 11.41 -2.84
CA PRO A 98 -0.90 11.03 -1.97
C PRO A 98 -1.32 10.78 -0.52
N LEU A 99 -2.17 11.63 0.07
CA LEU A 99 -2.63 11.46 1.46
C LEU A 99 -3.45 10.19 1.64
N PHE A 100 -4.35 9.92 0.70
CA PHE A 100 -5.10 8.67 0.67
C PHE A 100 -4.16 7.47 0.58
N PHE A 101 -3.20 7.50 -0.34
CA PHE A 101 -2.24 6.41 -0.51
C PHE A 101 -1.45 6.14 0.77
N GLU A 102 -0.88 7.16 1.39
CA GLU A 102 -0.09 7.03 2.61
C GLU A 102 -0.87 6.32 3.73
N LYS A 103 -2.12 6.75 3.96
CA LYS A 103 -2.98 6.13 4.98
C LYS A 103 -3.41 4.72 4.59
N PHE A 104 -3.86 4.52 3.36
CA PHE A 104 -4.30 3.21 2.88
C PHE A 104 -3.17 2.19 2.94
N HIS A 105 -1.97 2.58 2.49
CA HIS A 105 -0.76 1.75 2.52
C HIS A 105 -0.41 1.32 3.94
N ALA A 106 -0.41 2.25 4.89
CA ALA A 106 -0.13 1.96 6.29
C ALA A 106 -1.16 0.99 6.89
N LEU A 107 -2.46 1.25 6.70
CA LEU A 107 -3.54 0.40 7.21
C LEU A 107 -3.51 -1.02 6.59
N ALA A 108 -3.24 -1.12 5.30
CA ALA A 108 -3.16 -2.41 4.61
C ALA A 108 -1.97 -3.25 5.10
N LEU A 109 -0.80 -2.64 5.28
CA LEU A 109 0.37 -3.34 5.81
C LEU A 109 0.19 -3.73 7.29
N GLU A 110 -0.44 -2.88 8.09
CA GLU A 110 -0.80 -3.18 9.48
C GLU A 110 -1.74 -4.39 9.55
N ALA A 111 -2.81 -4.40 8.74
CA ALA A 111 -3.75 -5.51 8.68
C ALA A 111 -3.07 -6.83 8.29
N LEU A 112 -2.09 -6.77 7.39
CA LEU A 112 -1.31 -7.94 6.96
C LEU A 112 -0.15 -8.29 7.90
N ARG A 113 0.03 -7.52 8.99
CA ARG A 113 1.12 -7.67 9.97
C ARG A 113 2.51 -7.66 9.32
N VAL A 114 2.65 -6.95 8.20
CA VAL A 114 3.94 -6.77 7.54
C VAL A 114 4.74 -5.77 8.36
N THR A 115 5.69 -6.25 9.15
CA THR A 115 6.61 -5.38 9.85
C THR A 115 7.58 -4.81 8.83
N THR A 116 7.57 -3.49 8.62
CA THR A 116 8.61 -2.81 7.84
C THR A 116 9.93 -3.02 8.57
N SER A 117 10.68 -4.03 8.15
CA SER A 117 12.03 -4.27 8.69
C SER A 117 12.91 -3.12 8.20
N GLN A 118 13.13 -2.15 9.09
CA GLN A 118 14.17 -1.14 8.89
C GLN A 118 15.50 -1.90 8.81
N ALA A 119 16.13 -1.87 7.64
CA ALA A 119 17.46 -2.46 7.45
C ALA A 119 18.41 -1.88 8.51
N ALA A 120 18.86 -2.74 9.43
CA ALA A 120 19.92 -2.41 10.37
C ALA A 120 21.16 -1.94 9.58
N PRO A 121 21.89 -0.92 10.05
CA PRO A 121 23.13 -0.52 9.40
C PRO A 121 24.06 -1.73 9.39
N ALA A 122 24.52 -2.12 8.21
CA ALA A 122 25.55 -3.12 8.04
C ALA A 122 26.74 -2.69 8.90
N THR A 123 27.02 -3.43 9.97
CA THR A 123 28.25 -3.26 10.74
C THR A 123 29.40 -3.54 9.78
N ALA A 124 30.12 -2.48 9.43
CA ALA A 124 31.39 -2.55 8.73
C ALA A 124 32.37 -3.36 9.59
N GLY A 125 32.42 -4.66 9.34
CA GLY A 125 33.51 -5.52 9.76
C GLY A 125 34.62 -5.43 8.71
N ASP A 126 35.58 -4.55 8.96
CA ASP A 126 36.92 -4.54 8.36
C ASP A 126 37.89 -4.38 9.53
N ALA A 127 39.03 -5.05 9.66
CA ALA A 127 39.75 -5.91 8.75
C ALA A 127 40.77 -6.73 9.57
N SER A 128 41.12 -7.93 9.10
CA SER A 128 42.49 -8.48 9.16
C SER A 128 42.47 -9.96 8.76
N TYR A 129 42.85 -10.25 7.51
CA TYR A 129 43.47 -11.53 7.20
C TYR A 129 44.77 -11.25 6.44
N SER A 130 45.89 -11.35 7.16
CA SER A 130 47.23 -11.30 6.59
C SER A 130 47.51 -12.60 5.84
N THR A 131 47.64 -12.52 4.53
CA THR A 131 48.16 -13.62 3.72
C THR A 131 49.69 -13.57 3.73
N GLN A 132 50.33 -14.53 4.39
CA GLN A 132 51.73 -14.88 4.12
C GLN A 132 51.74 -16.24 3.41
N PHE A 133 52.07 -16.23 2.12
CA PHE A 133 52.45 -17.40 1.34
C PHE A 133 53.92 -17.19 0.98
N GLU A 134 54.84 -17.85 1.68
CA GLU A 134 56.21 -18.02 1.20
C GLU A 134 56.32 -19.39 0.53
N MET A 135 56.68 -19.34 -0.75
CA MET A 135 56.98 -20.47 -1.63
C MET A 135 58.26 -21.17 -1.17
N THR A 136 58.17 -22.46 -0.91
CA THR A 136 59.31 -23.38 -1.03
C THR A 136 59.40 -23.86 -2.47
N GLU A 137 60.48 -23.47 -3.16
CA GLU A 137 61.42 -24.34 -3.91
C GLU A 137 62.49 -23.50 -4.62
#